data_AF-A0A7C6AFC5-F1
#
_entry.id   AF-A0A7C6AFC5-F1
#
_cell.length_a   1.000
_cell.length_b   1.000
_cell.length_c   1.000
_cell.angle_alpha   90.00
_cell.angle_beta   90.00
_cell.angle_gamma   90.00
#
_symmetry.space_group_name_H-M   'P 1'
#
loop_
_entity.id
_entity.type
_entity.pdbx_description
1 polymer ?
#
loop_
_entity_poly.entity_id
_entity_poly.type
_entity_poly.pdbx_seq_one_letter_code
_entity_poly.pdbx_strand_id
1 'polypeptide(L)'
;MSANTNYTYTVEVNPQDGISKMISAIITFEIYISPAVNFSVWVNGQPCKNPSFSISKTYAGIGLAKVMFDCSDKITGKGNYTVTIRSTAATGAAVGWLEIVYFNDPKKSSVNVFATEYYPNSYGKIFFQYLDINSQPINDGLCTFDMYSPNNTVLYSNEIMDFLENGVYYYDFKAPSEEGVYIVTAECRSPTQRIQYLANNFTSYTPIYSQTGDYTYTWILDGNNHYVESTLTNLNISYFFTSNAGGFGNIDWYGGTSSGGVFEILFLNCSSGNFQSLLSTTIPANQLLHFSKTLSGNFSCNGTLEINLRLASSGGRRANLWTDYMFFNLYNTSGAIQVVRGGGEVHVSNLAKFFDSFEASLLSNHDYCLDNTTLRKELTVQKCVDTLCYNITKLEDTVCNYGCDTERNTCLEPPFIRWGYIVGLFIAGIIIFLVIIKLAVLR
;
A
#
# COMPACT_ATOMS: atom_id res chain seq x y z
N MET A 1 51.79 -14.31 15.75
CA MET A 1 52.24 -12.92 15.50
C MET A 1 53.69 -12.77 15.93
N SER A 2 54.51 -11.97 15.23
CA SER A 2 55.90 -11.68 15.61
C SER A 2 55.98 -10.66 16.74
N ALA A 3 57.00 -10.83 17.59
CA ALA A 3 57.26 -9.92 18.71
C ALA A 3 57.46 -8.48 18.21
N ASN A 4 56.89 -7.53 18.94
CA ASN A 4 57.04 -6.09 18.73
C ASN A 4 56.63 -5.57 17.34
N THR A 5 55.83 -6.33 16.60
CA THR A 5 55.32 -5.96 15.29
C THR A 5 53.89 -5.45 15.41
N ASN A 6 53.59 -4.33 14.75
CA ASN A 6 52.24 -3.81 14.66
C ASN A 6 51.47 -4.57 13.57
N TYR A 7 50.33 -5.14 13.94
CA TYR A 7 49.39 -5.75 13.01
C TYR A 7 48.16 -4.86 12.93
N THR A 8 47.84 -4.37 11.73
CA THR A 8 46.83 -3.35 11.52
C THR A 8 45.70 -3.88 10.64
N TYR A 9 44.46 -3.63 11.05
CA TYR A 9 43.23 -4.07 10.39
C TYR A 9 42.26 -2.89 10.28
N THR A 10 41.50 -2.83 9.20
CA THR A 10 40.41 -1.88 9.05
C THR A 10 39.09 -2.56 9.40
N VAL A 11 38.33 -1.95 10.30
CA VAL A 11 36.99 -2.41 10.69
C VAL A 11 36.00 -1.31 10.31
N GLU A 12 35.02 -1.65 9.49
CA GLU A 12 33.89 -0.78 9.20
C GLU A 12 32.81 -0.96 10.27
N VAL A 13 32.44 0.14 10.93
CA VAL A 13 31.28 0.21 11.82
C VAL A 13 30.20 0.98 11.11
N ASN A 14 29.22 0.27 10.55
CA ASN A 14 28.14 0.85 9.76
C ASN A 14 26.84 0.04 9.91
N PRO A 15 26.23 0.02 11.11
CA PRO A 15 24.94 -0.62 11.28
C PRO A 15 23.85 0.09 10.46
N GLN A 16 22.91 -0.70 9.92
CA GLN A 16 21.88 -0.20 8.99
C GLN A 16 20.92 0.81 9.64
N ASP A 17 20.68 0.72 10.94
CA ASP A 17 19.79 1.59 11.71
C ASP A 17 20.46 2.83 12.29
N GLY A 18 21.74 3.07 11.95
CA GLY A 18 22.51 4.22 12.40
C GLY A 18 22.90 4.16 13.89
N ILE A 19 23.86 4.99 14.29
CA ILE A 19 24.32 5.09 15.69
C ILE A 19 24.02 6.48 16.20
N SER A 20 23.10 6.62 17.15
CA SER A 20 22.84 7.91 17.83
C SER A 20 23.84 8.14 18.94
N LYS A 21 24.21 7.06 19.63
CA LYS A 21 25.16 7.07 20.72
C LYS A 21 25.79 5.69 20.89
N MET A 22 27.12 5.63 20.85
CA MET A 22 27.85 4.42 21.25
C MET A 22 27.78 4.24 22.77
N ILE A 23 27.38 3.06 23.22
CA ILE A 23 27.40 2.66 24.64
C ILE A 23 28.69 1.91 24.95
N SER A 24 29.06 0.96 24.09
CA SER A 24 30.22 0.09 24.26
C SER A 24 30.83 -0.31 22.92
N ALA A 25 32.15 -0.41 22.87
CA ALA A 25 32.90 -0.99 21.76
C ALA A 25 34.06 -1.83 22.31
N ILE A 26 33.86 -3.15 22.39
CA ILE A 26 34.83 -4.09 22.96
C ILE A 26 35.50 -4.85 21.83
N ILE A 27 36.83 -4.80 21.78
CA ILE A 27 37.61 -5.64 20.88
C ILE A 27 38.11 -6.84 21.66
N THR A 28 37.70 -8.02 21.23
CA THR A 28 38.08 -9.28 21.87
C THR A 28 39.05 -10.03 20.96
N PHE A 29 40.13 -10.56 21.53
CA PHE A 29 41.05 -11.46 20.83
C PHE A 29 41.17 -12.79 21.55
N GLU A 30 41.10 -13.87 20.78
CA GLU A 30 41.48 -15.22 21.20
C GLU A 30 42.82 -15.58 20.57
N ILE A 31 43.83 -15.82 21.42
CA ILE A 31 45.23 -15.91 21.00
C ILE A 31 45.89 -17.12 21.65
N TYR A 32 46.66 -17.88 20.86
CA TYR A 32 47.53 -18.92 21.38
C TYR A 32 48.84 -18.31 21.89
N ILE A 33 49.14 -18.51 23.18
CA ILE A 33 50.31 -17.91 23.82
C ILE A 33 51.27 -18.97 24.39
N SER A 34 52.57 -18.66 24.31
CA SER A 34 53.69 -19.32 24.98
C SER A 34 54.94 -18.47 24.72
N PRO A 35 55.63 -17.85 25.71
CA PRO A 35 55.39 -17.78 27.16
C PRO A 35 54.46 -16.59 27.54
N ALA A 36 54.70 -15.91 28.68
CA ALA A 36 53.95 -14.72 29.10
C ALA A 36 54.11 -13.57 28.09
N VAL A 37 52.99 -12.93 27.71
CA VAL A 37 52.96 -11.90 26.66
C VAL A 37 52.10 -10.74 27.10
N ASN A 38 52.53 -9.51 26.78
CA ASN A 38 51.70 -8.32 26.88
C ASN A 38 51.15 -7.97 25.51
N PHE A 39 49.83 -7.78 25.42
CA PHE A 39 49.16 -7.31 24.22
C PHE A 39 48.73 -5.87 24.41
N SER A 40 48.92 -5.05 23.38
CA SER A 40 48.42 -3.68 23.35
C SER A 40 47.60 -3.43 22.10
N VAL A 41 46.54 -2.65 22.25
CA VAL A 41 45.58 -2.35 21.18
C VAL A 41 45.37 -0.84 21.08
N TRP A 42 45.38 -0.36 19.83
CA TRP A 42 45.11 1.02 19.45
C TRP A 42 44.01 1.07 18.39
N VAL A 43 43.20 2.11 18.44
CA VAL A 43 42.22 2.47 17.41
C VAL A 43 42.61 3.83 16.86
N ASN A 44 42.84 3.91 15.54
CA ASN A 44 43.30 5.13 14.85
C ASN A 44 44.57 5.72 15.51
N GLY A 45 45.50 4.84 15.91
CA GLY A 45 46.75 5.22 16.58
C GLY A 45 46.61 5.61 18.05
N GLN A 46 45.39 5.67 18.60
CA GLN A 46 45.13 6.01 20.00
C GLN A 46 44.89 4.76 20.85
N PRO A 47 45.50 4.65 22.05
CA PRO A 47 45.31 3.48 22.91
C PRO A 47 43.85 3.36 23.36
N CYS A 48 43.34 2.12 23.46
CA CYS A 48 42.06 1.86 24.12
C CYS A 48 42.16 2.14 25.64
N LYS A 49 41.03 2.21 26.34
CA LYS A 49 40.95 2.59 27.77
C LYS A 49 41.78 1.70 28.69
N ASN A 50 41.84 0.41 28.37
CA ASN A 50 42.71 -0.59 28.98
C ASN A 50 43.77 -1.04 27.96
N PRO A 51 44.80 -0.23 27.71
CA PRO A 51 45.64 -0.34 26.51
C PRO A 51 46.59 -1.53 26.52
N SER A 52 46.68 -2.26 27.63
CA SER A 52 47.53 -3.45 27.70
C SER A 52 46.97 -4.52 28.62
N PHE A 53 47.04 -5.77 28.19
CA PHE A 53 46.83 -6.95 29.03
C PHE A 53 48.09 -7.77 29.10
N SER A 54 48.51 -8.07 30.33
CA SER A 54 49.55 -9.05 30.59
C SER A 54 48.91 -10.41 30.80
N ILE A 55 49.25 -11.38 29.95
CA ILE A 55 48.83 -12.75 30.14
C ILE A 55 50.05 -13.55 30.52
N SER A 56 50.07 -14.04 31.76
CA SER A 56 51.09 -14.98 32.23
C SER A 56 50.49 -16.37 32.29
N LYS A 57 51.10 -17.32 31.59
CA LYS A 57 50.87 -18.75 31.83
C LYS A 57 52.07 -19.30 32.58
N THR A 58 51.87 -19.58 33.85
CA THR A 58 52.84 -20.24 34.72
C THR A 58 52.98 -21.70 34.28
N TYR A 59 54.09 -22.00 33.62
CA TYR A 59 54.64 -23.34 33.36
C TYR A 59 53.86 -24.29 32.42
N ALA A 60 54.53 -24.62 31.30
CA ALA A 60 54.37 -25.81 30.43
C ALA A 60 53.18 -25.91 29.44
N GLY A 61 52.20 -25.01 29.44
CA GLY A 61 51.08 -25.09 28.48
C GLY A 61 51.08 -23.99 27.42
N ILE A 62 51.35 -24.34 26.15
CA ILE A 62 50.73 -23.59 25.03
C ILE A 62 49.24 -23.62 25.28
N GLY A 63 48.57 -22.47 25.22
CA GLY A 63 47.11 -22.53 25.23
C GLY A 63 46.46 -21.25 24.80
N LEU A 64 45.17 -21.36 24.56
CA LEU A 64 44.30 -20.26 24.22
C LEU A 64 44.16 -19.29 25.41
N ALA A 65 44.23 -18.01 25.13
CA ALA A 65 43.93 -16.94 26.05
C ALA A 65 42.98 -15.94 25.37
N LYS A 66 42.09 -15.35 26.16
CA LYS A 66 41.10 -14.37 25.69
C LYS A 66 41.39 -13.04 26.37
N VAL A 67 41.55 -11.98 25.58
CA VAL A 67 41.76 -10.60 26.07
C VAL A 67 40.74 -9.66 25.47
N MET A 68 40.28 -8.69 26.25
CA MET A 68 39.17 -7.80 25.90
C MET A 68 39.55 -6.35 26.15
N PHE A 69 39.57 -5.55 25.09
CA PHE A 69 39.95 -4.14 25.11
C PHE A 69 38.69 -3.28 24.99
N ASP A 70 38.42 -2.43 25.98
CA ASP A 70 37.39 -1.41 25.96
C ASP A 70 37.87 -0.21 25.16
N CYS A 71 37.37 -0.08 23.94
CA CYS A 71 37.69 0.97 22.99
C CYS A 71 36.50 1.91 22.75
N SER A 72 35.55 1.95 23.70
CA SER A 72 34.29 2.72 23.60
C SER A 72 34.51 4.24 23.50
N ASP A 73 35.66 4.74 23.94
CA ASP A 73 36.04 6.15 23.82
C ASP A 73 36.71 6.48 22.48
N LYS A 74 37.10 5.47 21.69
CA LYS A 74 37.74 5.63 20.37
C LYS A 74 36.81 5.30 19.21
N ILE A 75 35.92 4.34 19.39
CA ILE A 75 34.91 3.93 18.42
C ILE A 75 33.60 4.56 18.87
N THR A 76 33.30 5.78 18.42
CA THR A 76 32.19 6.59 18.96
C THR A 76 30.98 6.69 18.03
N GLY A 77 31.08 6.22 16.78
CA GLY A 77 30.00 6.27 15.80
C GLY A 77 30.29 5.49 14.53
N LYS A 78 29.53 5.77 13.46
CA LYS A 78 29.74 5.17 12.14
C LYS A 78 31.08 5.61 11.55
N GLY A 79 31.82 4.68 10.97
CA GLY A 79 33.07 4.98 10.26
C GLY A 79 33.99 3.79 10.07
N ASN A 80 35.11 4.04 9.39
CA ASN A 80 36.19 3.09 9.24
C ASN A 80 37.24 3.32 10.32
N TYR A 81 37.54 2.29 11.09
CA TYR A 81 38.46 2.32 12.20
C TYR A 81 39.68 1.46 11.90
N THR A 82 40.85 2.00 12.18
CA THR A 82 42.13 1.29 12.03
C THR A 82 42.53 0.70 13.37
N VAL A 83 42.31 -0.60 13.55
CA VAL A 83 42.67 -1.35 14.76
C VAL A 83 44.09 -1.87 14.62
N THR A 84 44.97 -1.51 15.53
CA THR A 84 46.34 -2.02 15.59
C THR A 84 46.53 -2.85 16.86
N ILE A 85 47.08 -4.05 16.73
CA ILE A 85 47.46 -4.91 17.85
C ILE A 85 48.96 -5.19 17.80
N ARG A 86 49.61 -5.18 18.97
CA ARG A 86 51.03 -5.51 19.13
C ARG A 86 51.21 -6.46 20.32
N SER A 87 52.09 -7.45 20.16
CA SER A 87 52.54 -8.32 21.25
C SER A 87 53.99 -8.04 21.62
N THR A 88 54.36 -8.18 22.91
CA THR A 88 55.77 -8.03 23.35
C THR A 88 56.65 -9.24 23.03
N ALA A 89 56.03 -10.39 22.78
CA ALA A 89 56.70 -11.64 22.42
C ALA A 89 56.01 -12.29 21.20
N ALA A 90 56.66 -13.29 20.60
CA ALA A 90 56.06 -14.07 19.54
C ALA A 90 54.89 -14.88 20.08
N THR A 91 53.79 -14.91 19.34
CA THR A 91 52.56 -15.63 19.70
C THR A 91 52.08 -16.47 18.54
N GLY A 92 51.14 -17.38 18.78
CA GLY A 92 50.49 -18.16 17.73
C GLY A 92 49.48 -17.36 16.91
N ALA A 93 48.47 -18.06 16.41
CA ALA A 93 47.33 -17.44 15.73
C ALA A 93 46.53 -16.58 16.71
N ALA A 94 45.98 -15.49 16.18
CA ALA A 94 45.08 -14.58 16.89
C ALA A 94 43.84 -14.39 16.02
N VAL A 95 42.66 -14.58 16.60
CA VAL A 95 41.37 -14.25 15.98
C VAL A 95 40.74 -13.16 16.84
N GLY A 96 40.19 -12.14 16.22
CA GLY A 96 39.53 -11.07 16.95
C GLY A 96 38.23 -10.63 16.30
N TRP A 97 37.35 -10.07 17.12
CA TRP A 97 36.09 -9.47 16.69
C TRP A 97 35.79 -8.23 17.51
N LEU A 98 34.95 -7.36 16.95
CA LEU A 98 34.47 -6.14 17.57
C LEU A 98 33.00 -6.32 17.98
N GLU A 99 32.72 -6.15 19.26
CA GLU A 99 31.36 -6.15 19.81
C GLU A 99 30.98 -4.69 20.08
N ILE A 100 29.94 -4.19 19.42
CA ILE A 100 29.40 -2.86 19.68
C ILE A 100 28.02 -2.95 20.33
N VAL A 101 27.77 -2.04 21.26
CA VAL A 101 26.45 -1.78 21.82
C VAL A 101 26.19 -0.30 21.63
N TYR A 102 25.09 0.03 20.97
CA TYR A 102 24.75 1.41 20.64
C TYR A 102 23.25 1.64 20.81
N PHE A 103 22.88 2.89 21.08
CA PHE A 103 21.52 3.33 20.79
C PHE A 103 21.44 3.59 19.30
N ASN A 104 20.44 2.97 18.66
CA ASN A 104 20.12 3.30 17.28
C ASN A 104 19.74 4.78 17.17
N ASP A 105 19.95 5.36 15.99
CA ASP A 105 19.43 6.69 15.66
C ASP A 105 18.23 6.49 14.74
N PRO A 106 17.01 6.24 15.27
CA PRO A 106 15.81 6.26 14.45
C PRO A 106 15.50 7.71 14.08
N LYS A 107 16.40 8.37 13.35
CA LYS A 107 16.17 9.65 12.72
C LYS A 107 15.16 9.39 11.62
N LYS A 108 13.90 9.66 11.98
CA LYS A 108 12.68 9.77 11.16
C LYS A 108 12.96 9.53 9.69
N SER A 109 12.67 8.32 9.20
CA SER A 109 12.22 8.27 7.82
C SER A 109 10.90 9.03 7.74
N SER A 110 10.77 9.83 6.69
CA SER A 110 9.55 10.55 6.42
C SER A 110 8.64 9.66 5.60
N VAL A 111 7.41 9.46 6.05
CA VAL A 111 6.35 8.92 5.20
C VAL A 111 5.43 10.09 4.86
N ASN A 112 5.29 10.33 3.57
CA ASN A 112 4.34 11.31 3.06
C ASN A 112 3.04 10.55 2.74
N VAL A 113 1.92 11.06 3.26
CA VAL A 113 0.59 10.57 2.89
C VAL A 113 -0.09 11.65 2.06
N PHE A 114 -0.69 11.24 0.95
CA PHE A 114 -1.40 12.14 0.06
C PHE A 114 -2.91 11.95 0.22
N ALA A 115 -3.64 13.04 0.45
CA ALA A 115 -5.09 13.02 0.61
C ALA A 115 -5.81 13.04 -0.74
N THR A 116 -6.97 12.40 -0.81
CA THR A 116 -7.83 12.31 -2.01
C THR A 116 -9.30 12.41 -1.59
N GLU A 117 -10.14 12.98 -2.46
CA GLU A 117 -11.60 13.12 -2.27
C GLU A 117 -12.35 11.99 -2.98
N TYR A 118 -13.38 11.44 -2.33
CA TYR A 118 -14.17 10.30 -2.81
C TYR A 118 -15.67 10.52 -2.61
N TYR A 119 -16.47 9.89 -3.47
CA TYR A 119 -17.92 9.82 -3.27
C TYR A 119 -18.29 8.71 -2.28
N PRO A 120 -19.39 8.87 -1.52
CA PRO A 120 -19.93 7.78 -0.69
C PRO A 120 -20.10 6.48 -1.48
N ASN A 121 -19.63 5.35 -0.93
CA ASN A 121 -19.65 4.01 -1.54
C ASN A 121 -18.79 3.80 -2.80
N SER A 122 -18.01 4.80 -3.24
CA SER A 122 -17.07 4.62 -4.36
C SER A 122 -15.86 3.79 -3.95
N TYR A 123 -15.14 3.22 -4.91
CA TYR A 123 -13.85 2.58 -4.64
C TYR A 123 -12.75 3.65 -4.63
N GLY A 124 -11.88 3.60 -3.62
CA GLY A 124 -10.77 4.50 -3.44
C GLY A 124 -9.46 3.77 -3.19
N LYS A 125 -8.35 4.52 -3.24
CA LYS A 125 -7.01 4.00 -3.01
C LYS A 125 -6.26 4.92 -2.07
N ILE A 126 -5.82 4.40 -0.94
CA ILE A 126 -4.83 5.08 -0.11
C ILE A 126 -3.44 4.59 -0.51
N PHE A 127 -2.44 5.46 -0.45
CA PHE A 127 -1.06 5.08 -0.65
C PHE A 127 -0.14 5.94 0.20
N PHE A 128 1.04 5.41 0.50
CA PHE A 128 2.12 6.16 1.12
C PHE A 128 3.44 5.74 0.51
N GLN A 129 4.45 6.60 0.65
CA GLN A 129 5.82 6.29 0.24
C GLN A 129 6.72 6.10 1.46
N TYR A 130 7.31 4.91 1.58
CA TYR A 130 8.26 4.54 2.60
C TYR A 130 9.69 4.75 2.10
N LEU A 131 10.36 5.76 2.67
CA LEU A 131 11.72 6.16 2.32
C LEU A 131 12.67 5.91 3.50
N ASP A 132 13.96 5.76 3.23
CA ASP A 132 15.02 5.75 4.24
C ASP A 132 15.48 7.17 4.59
N ILE A 133 16.52 7.28 5.43
CA ILE A 133 17.09 8.56 5.85
C ILE A 133 17.72 9.37 4.70
N ASN A 134 18.10 8.71 3.59
CA ASN A 134 18.68 9.33 2.40
C ASN A 134 17.62 9.57 1.32
N SER A 135 16.33 9.50 1.67
CA SER A 135 15.20 9.58 0.74
C SER A 135 15.24 8.49 -0.35
N GLN A 136 15.89 7.36 -0.09
CA GLN A 136 15.85 6.19 -0.96
C GLN A 136 14.64 5.32 -0.62
N PRO A 137 13.98 4.72 -1.62
CA PRO A 137 12.80 3.89 -1.38
C PRO A 137 13.14 2.60 -0.62
N ILE A 138 12.31 2.25 0.37
CA ILE A 138 12.36 0.97 1.07
C ILE A 138 11.26 0.07 0.46
N ASN A 139 11.67 -0.94 -0.30
CA ASN A 139 10.76 -1.79 -1.09
C ASN A 139 10.35 -3.09 -0.38
N ASP A 140 10.95 -3.40 0.76
CA ASP A 140 10.75 -4.64 1.52
C ASP A 140 10.08 -4.40 2.88
N GLY A 141 9.55 -3.19 3.10
CA GLY A 141 8.77 -2.84 4.28
C GLY A 141 7.47 -3.66 4.40
N LEU A 142 7.15 -4.06 5.63
CA LEU A 142 5.82 -4.47 6.04
C LEU A 142 5.10 -3.23 6.53
N CYS A 143 4.10 -2.78 5.78
CA CYS A 143 3.37 -1.60 6.15
C CYS A 143 1.88 -1.88 6.33
N THR A 144 1.34 -1.34 7.41
CA THR A 144 -0.07 -1.45 7.77
C THR A 144 -0.71 -0.08 7.91
N PHE A 145 -2.03 0.01 7.82
CA PHE A 145 -2.75 1.22 8.17
C PHE A 145 -3.97 0.95 9.06
N ASP A 146 -4.35 1.99 9.80
CA ASP A 146 -5.64 2.14 10.45
C ASP A 146 -6.38 3.31 9.79
N MET A 147 -7.70 3.21 9.71
CA MET A 147 -8.57 4.31 9.29
C MET A 147 -9.67 4.52 10.29
N TYR A 148 -9.85 5.79 10.69
CA TYR A 148 -10.84 6.21 11.67
C TYR A 148 -11.92 7.04 10.98
N SER A 149 -13.18 6.78 11.32
CA SER A 149 -14.32 7.60 10.91
C SER A 149 -14.27 9.01 11.51
N PRO A 150 -15.08 9.97 11.00
CA PRO A 150 -15.16 11.33 11.53
C PRO A 150 -15.48 11.41 13.04
N ASN A 151 -16.10 10.37 13.60
CA ASN A 151 -16.39 10.24 15.04
C ASN A 151 -15.30 9.48 15.82
N ASN A 152 -14.11 9.25 15.24
CA ASN A 152 -12.97 8.50 15.78
C ASN A 152 -13.19 7.00 16.01
N THR A 153 -14.18 6.38 15.36
CA THR A 153 -14.35 4.92 15.40
C THR A 153 -13.41 4.26 14.39
N VAL A 154 -12.76 3.17 14.78
CA VAL A 154 -11.89 2.41 13.86
C VAL A 154 -12.75 1.70 12.82
N LEU A 155 -12.51 2.00 11.54
CA LEU A 155 -13.13 1.31 10.40
C LEU A 155 -12.26 0.18 9.86
N TYR A 156 -10.98 0.47 9.69
CA TYR A 156 -9.96 -0.47 9.24
C TYR A 156 -8.87 -0.51 10.29
N SER A 157 -8.41 -1.70 10.67
CA SER A 157 -7.37 -1.84 11.70
C SER A 157 -6.26 -2.80 11.27
N ASN A 158 -5.02 -2.31 11.31
CA ASN A 158 -3.81 -3.04 10.97
C ASN A 158 -3.88 -3.76 9.61
N GLU A 159 -4.55 -3.13 8.64
CA GLU A 159 -4.66 -3.66 7.29
C GLU A 159 -3.31 -3.54 6.58
N ILE A 160 -2.84 -4.63 5.97
CA ILE A 160 -1.60 -4.61 5.17
C ILE A 160 -1.83 -3.82 3.89
N MET A 161 -0.83 -3.04 3.53
CA MET A 161 -0.78 -2.35 2.25
C MET A 161 0.10 -3.12 1.27
N ASP A 162 -0.37 -3.23 0.03
CA ASP A 162 0.31 -3.90 -1.07
C ASP A 162 1.48 -3.04 -1.56
N PHE A 163 2.62 -3.67 -1.84
CA PHE A 163 3.75 -3.00 -2.46
C PHE A 163 3.49 -2.78 -3.95
N LEU A 164 3.70 -1.54 -4.42
CA LEU A 164 3.64 -1.20 -5.84
C LEU A 164 5.04 -1.14 -6.45
N GLU A 165 5.78 -0.07 -6.17
CA GLU A 165 7.17 0.16 -6.61
C GLU A 165 7.77 1.35 -5.87
N ASN A 166 9.10 1.49 -5.86
CA ASN A 166 9.81 2.68 -5.35
C ASN A 166 9.33 3.16 -3.95
N GLY A 167 9.18 2.20 -3.03
CA GLY A 167 8.74 2.41 -1.66
C GLY A 167 7.27 2.80 -1.55
N VAL A 168 6.50 2.78 -2.64
CA VAL A 168 5.07 3.05 -2.62
C VAL A 168 4.32 1.79 -2.22
N TYR A 169 3.50 1.92 -1.18
CA TYR A 169 2.54 0.91 -0.79
C TYR A 169 1.14 1.50 -0.86
N TYR A 170 0.15 0.69 -1.23
CA TYR A 170 -1.22 1.12 -1.40
C TYR A 170 -2.22 0.14 -0.81
N TYR A 171 -3.44 0.61 -0.60
CA TYR A 171 -4.57 -0.22 -0.24
C TYR A 171 -5.82 0.29 -0.93
N ASP A 172 -6.50 -0.63 -1.62
CA ASP A 172 -7.77 -0.35 -2.25
C ASP A 172 -8.91 -0.59 -1.25
N PHE A 173 -9.75 0.42 -1.06
CA PHE A 173 -10.85 0.37 -0.10
C PHE A 173 -12.16 0.82 -0.74
N LYS A 174 -13.27 0.51 -0.08
CA LYS A 174 -14.57 1.09 -0.42
C LYS A 174 -14.84 2.25 0.52
N ALA A 175 -15.05 3.45 -0.05
CA ALA A 175 -15.39 4.65 0.70
C ALA A 175 -16.68 4.43 1.49
N PRO A 176 -16.70 4.76 2.80
CA PRO A 176 -17.91 4.66 3.61
C PRO A 176 -19.09 5.46 3.04
N SER A 177 -20.31 5.13 3.45
CA SER A 177 -21.51 5.87 3.04
C SER A 177 -21.69 7.20 3.78
N GLU A 178 -21.05 7.33 4.95
CA GLU A 178 -21.06 8.55 5.75
C GLU A 178 -20.08 9.57 5.15
N GLU A 179 -20.50 10.84 5.08
CA GLU A 179 -19.66 11.94 4.59
C GLU A 179 -18.81 12.48 5.74
N GLY A 180 -17.58 12.91 5.44
CA GLY A 180 -16.68 13.53 6.40
C GLY A 180 -15.21 13.29 6.11
N VAL A 181 -14.36 13.68 7.07
CA VAL A 181 -12.91 13.49 7.02
C VAL A 181 -12.52 12.26 7.82
N TYR A 182 -11.94 11.28 7.14
CA TYR A 182 -11.45 10.03 7.71
C TYR A 182 -9.94 10.15 7.96
N ILE A 183 -9.50 9.85 9.18
CA ILE A 183 -8.09 9.92 9.56
C ILE A 183 -7.44 8.60 9.17
N VAL A 184 -6.33 8.66 8.44
CA VAL A 184 -5.51 7.49 8.09
C VAL A 184 -4.17 7.58 8.81
N THR A 185 -3.82 6.52 9.52
CA THR A 185 -2.49 6.36 10.10
C THR A 185 -1.83 5.13 9.53
N ALA A 186 -0.56 5.24 9.17
CA ALA A 186 0.21 4.13 8.64
C ALA A 186 1.40 3.82 9.55
N GLU A 187 1.76 2.55 9.62
CA GLU A 187 2.92 2.06 10.33
C GLU A 187 3.72 1.15 9.41
N CYS A 188 5.00 1.46 9.22
CA CYS A 188 5.91 0.66 8.40
C CYS A 188 7.03 0.09 9.27
N ARG A 189 7.40 -1.16 8.99
CA ARG A 189 8.50 -1.87 9.64
C ARG A 189 9.34 -2.57 8.59
N SER A 190 10.65 -2.43 8.65
CA SER A 190 11.56 -3.30 7.90
C SER A 190 11.59 -4.68 8.58
N PRO A 191 11.13 -5.75 7.93
CA PRO A 191 11.30 -7.09 8.45
C PRO A 191 12.79 -7.45 8.43
N THR A 192 13.32 -8.00 9.52
CA THR A 192 14.68 -8.54 9.51
C THR A 192 14.74 -9.92 8.89
N GLN A 193 13.61 -10.62 8.90
CA GLN A 193 13.45 -11.85 8.16
C GLN A 193 11.99 -12.00 7.72
N ARG A 194 11.79 -12.33 6.45
CA ARG A 194 10.52 -12.81 5.92
C ARG A 194 10.66 -14.30 5.66
N ILE A 195 9.85 -15.10 6.35
CA ILE A 195 9.78 -16.55 6.14
C ILE A 195 8.43 -16.85 5.50
N GLN A 196 8.44 -17.35 4.28
CA GLN A 196 7.24 -17.81 3.59
C GLN A 196 7.01 -19.28 3.92
N TYR A 197 5.79 -19.60 4.36
CA TYR A 197 5.33 -20.95 4.62
C TYR A 197 4.31 -21.35 3.55
N LEU A 198 4.53 -22.54 3.01
CA LEU A 198 3.64 -23.21 2.08
C LEU A 198 2.65 -24.06 2.87
N ALA A 199 1.43 -24.24 2.34
CA ALA A 199 0.51 -25.22 2.88
C ALA A 199 1.16 -26.60 2.79
N ASN A 200 1.13 -27.37 3.87
CA ASN A 200 1.76 -28.70 3.93
C ASN A 200 0.77 -29.83 4.20
N ASN A 201 -0.48 -29.48 4.46
CA ASN A 201 -1.56 -30.43 4.61
C ASN A 201 -2.90 -29.77 4.26
N PHE A 202 -3.90 -30.62 4.01
CA PHE A 202 -5.26 -30.24 3.67
C PHE A 202 -6.27 -31.19 4.30
N THR A 203 -7.37 -30.64 4.79
CA THR A 203 -8.50 -31.42 5.31
C THR A 203 -9.80 -30.85 4.78
N SER A 204 -10.73 -31.71 4.35
CA SER A 204 -12.11 -31.33 4.09
C SER A 204 -13.01 -31.81 5.22
N TYR A 205 -13.82 -30.91 5.78
CA TYR A 205 -14.85 -31.21 6.77
C TYR A 205 -16.22 -31.46 6.15
N THR A 206 -16.32 -31.28 4.83
CA THR A 206 -17.50 -31.60 4.02
C THR A 206 -17.21 -32.78 3.09
N PRO A 207 -18.19 -33.65 2.79
CA PRO A 207 -17.98 -34.73 1.82
C PRO A 207 -17.65 -34.16 0.44
N ILE A 208 -16.54 -34.62 -0.14
CA ILE A 208 -16.05 -34.18 -1.45
C ILE A 208 -16.74 -35.01 -2.53
N TYR A 209 -17.33 -34.34 -3.52
CA TYR A 209 -17.83 -34.97 -4.75
C TYR A 209 -16.70 -35.13 -5.78
N SER A 210 -15.92 -34.07 -6.00
CA SER A 210 -14.81 -34.06 -6.95
C SER A 210 -13.67 -33.19 -6.43
N GLN A 211 -12.42 -33.59 -6.74
CA GLN A 211 -11.23 -32.83 -6.41
C GLN A 211 -10.22 -32.98 -7.55
N THR A 212 -9.58 -31.88 -7.94
CA THR A 212 -8.45 -31.87 -8.88
C THR A 212 -7.29 -31.13 -8.24
N GLY A 213 -6.07 -31.68 -8.36
CA GLY A 213 -4.90 -31.19 -7.63
C GLY A 213 -4.95 -31.50 -6.13
N ASP A 214 -3.95 -31.01 -5.43
CA ASP A 214 -3.83 -31.05 -3.96
C ASP A 214 -3.29 -29.71 -3.44
N TYR A 215 -3.02 -29.63 -2.14
CA TYR A 215 -2.52 -28.40 -1.53
C TYR A 215 -1.16 -27.94 -2.08
N THR A 216 -0.41 -28.78 -2.79
CA THR A 216 0.86 -28.37 -3.42
C THR A 216 0.64 -27.52 -4.66
N TYR A 217 -0.57 -27.56 -5.26
CA TYR A 217 -0.93 -26.73 -6.39
C TYR A 217 -1.15 -25.27 -5.96
N THR A 218 -1.32 -25.01 -4.66
CA THR A 218 -1.45 -23.64 -4.14
C THR A 218 -0.09 -22.96 -3.92
N TRP A 219 1.01 -23.59 -4.33
CA TRP A 219 2.36 -23.14 -3.99
C TRP A 219 2.95 -22.10 -4.94
N ILE A 220 2.35 -21.86 -6.10
CA ILE A 220 2.84 -20.90 -7.09
C ILE A 220 1.61 -20.37 -7.83
N LEU A 221 1.59 -19.08 -8.14
CA LEU A 221 0.58 -18.53 -9.04
C LEU A 221 0.92 -18.90 -10.49
N ASP A 222 0.39 -20.02 -10.98
CA ASP A 222 0.67 -20.54 -12.32
C ASP A 222 -0.59 -20.94 -13.11
N GLY A 223 -1.78 -20.82 -12.50
CA GLY A 223 -3.06 -21.19 -13.09
C GLY A 223 -3.48 -22.65 -12.81
N ASN A 224 -2.58 -23.48 -12.27
CA ASN A 224 -2.92 -24.81 -11.80
C ASN A 224 -3.51 -24.71 -10.38
N ASN A 225 -4.82 -24.89 -10.28
CA ASN A 225 -5.51 -24.72 -9.01
C ASN A 225 -5.82 -26.04 -8.31
N HIS A 226 -5.85 -25.99 -6.97
CA HIS A 226 -6.51 -26.99 -6.14
C HIS A 226 -8.01 -26.75 -6.18
N TYR A 227 -8.73 -27.54 -6.98
CA TYR A 227 -10.18 -27.49 -7.11
C TYR A 227 -10.84 -28.51 -6.17
N VAL A 228 -11.83 -28.08 -5.41
CA VAL A 228 -12.63 -28.92 -4.52
C VAL A 228 -14.12 -28.62 -4.71
N GLU A 229 -14.91 -29.65 -4.94
CA GLU A 229 -16.38 -29.57 -5.03
C GLU A 229 -17.02 -30.47 -3.98
N SER A 230 -17.95 -29.90 -3.22
CA SER A 230 -18.73 -30.59 -2.18
C SER A 230 -19.90 -31.35 -2.78
N THR A 231 -20.35 -32.44 -2.14
CA THR A 231 -21.66 -33.04 -2.45
C THR A 231 -22.84 -32.18 -1.97
N LEU A 232 -22.57 -31.20 -1.10
CA LEU A 232 -23.56 -30.32 -0.47
C LEU A 232 -23.47 -28.89 -1.03
N THR A 233 -24.43 -28.05 -0.63
CA THR A 233 -24.44 -26.61 -0.95
C THR A 233 -23.44 -25.82 -0.10
N ASN A 234 -22.79 -26.46 0.87
CA ASN A 234 -21.73 -25.90 1.69
C ASN A 234 -20.41 -26.67 1.49
N LEU A 235 -19.31 -25.93 1.52
CA LEU A 235 -17.95 -26.44 1.49
C LEU A 235 -17.19 -25.89 2.70
N ASN A 236 -16.45 -26.75 3.38
CA ASN A 236 -15.62 -26.38 4.52
C ASN A 236 -14.30 -27.15 4.43
N ILE A 237 -13.21 -26.44 4.14
CA ILE A 237 -11.88 -27.00 3.94
C ILE A 237 -10.84 -26.21 4.74
N SER A 238 -9.78 -26.88 5.20
CA SER A 238 -8.65 -26.25 5.88
C SER A 238 -7.33 -26.56 5.19
N TYR A 239 -6.47 -25.55 5.16
CA TYR A 239 -5.05 -25.66 4.81
C TYR A 239 -4.22 -25.45 6.07
N PHE A 240 -3.19 -26.27 6.22
CA PHE A 240 -2.31 -26.23 7.38
C PHE A 240 -0.91 -25.77 6.99
N PHE A 241 -0.28 -25.01 7.88
CA PHE A 241 1.07 -24.48 7.70
C PHE A 241 1.87 -24.78 8.96
N THR A 242 2.99 -25.49 8.85
CA THR A 242 3.89 -25.70 10.00
C THR A 242 4.76 -24.47 10.21
N SER A 243 4.42 -23.65 11.21
CA SER A 243 5.16 -22.46 11.63
C SER A 243 5.39 -22.47 13.14
N ASN A 244 6.65 -22.40 13.57
CA ASN A 244 7.02 -22.49 14.99
C ASN A 244 7.02 -21.15 15.73
N ALA A 245 6.40 -20.09 15.19
CA ALA A 245 6.60 -18.74 15.68
C ALA A 245 5.30 -17.92 15.75
N GLY A 246 5.13 -17.22 16.87
CA GLY A 246 4.20 -16.10 17.00
C GLY A 246 4.84 -14.80 16.54
N GLY A 247 4.04 -13.82 16.12
CA GLY A 247 4.57 -12.56 15.60
C GLY A 247 3.57 -11.82 14.71
N PHE A 248 4.09 -11.20 13.66
CA PHE A 248 3.30 -10.60 12.58
C PHE A 248 3.27 -11.57 11.40
N GLY A 249 2.09 -12.09 11.12
CA GLY A 249 1.83 -12.97 9.98
C GLY A 249 1.02 -12.27 8.90
N ASN A 250 1.13 -12.70 7.66
CA ASN A 250 0.23 -12.33 6.59
C ASN A 250 -0.25 -13.60 5.88
N ILE A 251 -1.56 -13.74 5.72
CA ILE A 251 -2.15 -14.72 4.84
C ILE A 251 -2.39 -14.03 3.51
N ASP A 252 -1.94 -14.67 2.44
CA ASP A 252 -2.15 -14.22 1.07
C ASP A 252 -2.78 -15.37 0.30
N TRP A 253 -3.97 -15.14 -0.27
CA TRP A 253 -4.79 -16.16 -0.94
C TRP A 253 -5.36 -15.62 -2.24
N TYR A 254 -5.29 -16.44 -3.29
CA TYR A 254 -5.87 -16.17 -4.59
C TYR A 254 -6.68 -17.37 -5.06
N GLY A 255 -7.95 -17.14 -5.33
CA GLY A 255 -8.87 -18.20 -5.72
C GLY A 255 -10.25 -17.68 -6.08
N GLY A 256 -11.22 -18.59 -6.10
CA GLY A 256 -12.61 -18.22 -6.34
C GLY A 256 -13.54 -19.43 -6.43
N THR A 257 -14.74 -19.20 -6.96
CA THR A 257 -15.80 -20.20 -7.01
C THR A 257 -16.60 -20.09 -8.32
N SER A 258 -17.03 -21.21 -8.87
CA SER A 258 -17.97 -21.22 -10.02
C SER A 258 -19.44 -21.24 -9.58
N SER A 259 -19.74 -21.58 -8.32
CA SER A 259 -21.11 -21.56 -7.81
C SER A 259 -21.54 -20.17 -7.32
N GLY A 260 -20.58 -19.32 -6.93
CA GLY A 260 -20.88 -18.11 -6.16
C GLY A 260 -21.39 -18.46 -4.75
N GLY A 261 -21.59 -17.45 -3.91
CA GLY A 261 -22.17 -17.62 -2.57
C GLY A 261 -21.51 -16.75 -1.51
N VAL A 262 -21.82 -17.05 -0.25
CA VAL A 262 -21.16 -16.42 0.91
C VAL A 262 -19.88 -17.19 1.19
N PHE A 263 -18.76 -16.49 1.11
CA PHE A 263 -17.41 -17.02 1.30
C PHE A 263 -16.76 -16.40 2.52
N GLU A 264 -16.13 -17.26 3.32
CA GLU A 264 -15.45 -16.87 4.54
C GLU A 264 -14.04 -17.46 4.57
N ILE A 265 -13.09 -16.64 5.02
CA ILE A 265 -11.74 -17.07 5.38
C ILE A 265 -11.63 -16.91 6.88
N LEU A 266 -11.28 -17.99 7.57
CA LEU A 266 -11.13 -18.03 9.01
C LEU A 266 -9.74 -18.57 9.37
N PHE A 267 -9.25 -18.22 10.55
CA PHE A 267 -8.09 -18.88 11.15
C PHE A 267 -8.44 -19.43 12.53
N LEU A 268 -7.77 -20.50 12.94
CA LEU A 268 -7.92 -21.03 14.29
C LEU A 268 -7.15 -20.16 15.30
N ASN A 269 -7.87 -19.48 16.20
CA ASN A 269 -7.25 -18.71 17.27
C ASN A 269 -6.90 -19.66 18.42
N CYS A 270 -5.60 -19.90 18.65
CA CYS A 270 -5.12 -20.87 19.62
C CYS A 270 -5.44 -20.52 21.07
N SER A 271 -5.60 -19.23 21.38
CA SER A 271 -5.93 -18.78 22.73
C SER A 271 -7.39 -19.10 23.08
N SER A 272 -8.30 -19.03 22.10
CA SER A 272 -9.72 -19.29 22.31
C SER A 272 -10.16 -20.69 21.89
N GLY A 273 -9.35 -21.39 21.08
CA GLY A 273 -9.71 -22.66 20.45
C GLY A 273 -10.81 -22.54 19.38
N ASN A 274 -11.18 -21.32 18.99
CA ASN A 274 -12.27 -21.05 18.05
C ASN A 274 -11.75 -20.45 16.75
N PHE A 275 -12.49 -20.69 15.66
CA PHE A 275 -12.24 -19.99 14.40
C PHE A 275 -12.65 -18.53 14.51
N GLN A 276 -11.74 -17.64 14.11
CA GLN A 276 -11.99 -16.21 13.98
C GLN A 276 -12.06 -15.86 12.49
N SER A 277 -13.14 -15.17 12.10
CA SER A 277 -13.31 -14.72 10.71
C SER A 277 -12.33 -13.59 10.39
N LEU A 278 -11.67 -13.72 9.24
CA LEU A 278 -10.80 -12.70 8.65
C LEU A 278 -11.48 -11.98 7.48
N LEU A 279 -12.32 -12.71 6.77
CA LEU A 279 -13.15 -12.22 5.67
C LEU A 279 -14.49 -12.93 5.72
N SER A 280 -15.56 -12.19 5.48
CA SER A 280 -16.89 -12.73 5.16
C SER A 280 -17.50 -11.84 4.07
N THR A 281 -17.67 -12.40 2.87
CA THR A 281 -18.15 -11.64 1.71
C THR A 281 -19.02 -12.50 0.80
N THR A 282 -19.82 -11.85 -0.06
CA THR A 282 -20.55 -12.55 -1.12
C THR A 282 -19.75 -12.45 -2.41
N ILE A 283 -19.33 -13.60 -2.95
CA ILE A 283 -18.64 -13.67 -4.24
C ILE A 283 -19.62 -14.16 -5.33
N PRO A 284 -19.76 -13.42 -6.43
CA PRO A 284 -20.43 -13.89 -7.64
C PRO A 284 -19.81 -15.17 -8.21
N ALA A 285 -20.62 -15.92 -8.97
CA ALA A 285 -20.14 -17.08 -9.70
C ALA A 285 -19.07 -16.68 -10.74
N ASN A 286 -18.01 -17.47 -10.83
CA ASN A 286 -16.87 -17.32 -11.75
C ASN A 286 -16.06 -16.02 -11.54
N GLN A 287 -16.08 -15.46 -10.33
CA GLN A 287 -15.22 -14.32 -10.00
C GLN A 287 -13.97 -14.79 -9.25
N LEU A 288 -12.81 -14.26 -9.65
CA LEU A 288 -11.55 -14.40 -8.92
C LEU A 288 -11.53 -13.39 -7.77
N LEU A 289 -10.98 -13.80 -6.63
CA LEU A 289 -10.79 -12.98 -5.46
C LEU A 289 -9.35 -13.11 -4.99
N HIS A 290 -8.70 -11.97 -4.78
CA HIS A 290 -7.45 -11.87 -4.06
C HIS A 290 -7.74 -11.39 -2.64
N PHE A 291 -7.13 -12.03 -1.66
CA PHE A 291 -7.27 -11.69 -0.25
C PHE A 291 -5.89 -11.68 0.40
N SER A 292 -5.58 -10.58 1.09
CA SER A 292 -4.38 -10.43 1.90
C SER A 292 -4.75 -9.86 3.26
N LYS A 293 -4.32 -10.49 4.36
CA LYS A 293 -4.64 -10.02 5.72
C LYS A 293 -3.55 -10.32 6.73
N THR A 294 -3.27 -9.33 7.57
CA THR A 294 -2.36 -9.46 8.71
C THR A 294 -2.99 -10.26 9.84
N LEU A 295 -2.22 -11.18 10.41
CA LEU A 295 -2.47 -11.74 11.73
C LEU A 295 -1.47 -11.14 12.71
N SER A 296 -1.96 -10.62 13.83
CA SER A 296 -1.14 -10.23 14.96
C SER A 296 -1.38 -11.15 16.15
N GLY A 297 -0.33 -11.56 16.83
CA GLY A 297 -0.41 -12.33 18.07
C GLY A 297 -0.04 -13.80 17.88
N ASN A 298 -0.65 -14.69 18.69
CA ASN A 298 -0.38 -16.11 18.64
C ASN A 298 -1.43 -16.85 17.81
N PHE A 299 -1.08 -17.16 16.56
CA PHE A 299 -1.94 -17.84 15.58
C PHE A 299 -1.46 -19.27 15.25
N SER A 300 -0.36 -19.74 15.88
CA SER A 300 0.16 -21.09 15.69
C SER A 300 -0.14 -21.98 16.89
N CYS A 301 -0.87 -23.07 16.66
CA CYS A 301 -1.29 -24.01 17.68
C CYS A 301 -0.35 -25.21 17.63
N ASN A 302 0.55 -25.34 18.60
CA ASN A 302 1.57 -26.40 18.63
C ASN A 302 2.43 -26.43 17.33
N GLY A 303 2.80 -25.26 16.81
CA GLY A 303 3.62 -25.15 15.60
C GLY A 303 2.83 -25.29 14.29
N THR A 304 1.50 -25.26 14.34
CA THR A 304 0.64 -25.35 13.15
C THR A 304 -0.36 -24.19 13.11
N LEU A 305 -0.38 -23.45 12.01
CA LEU A 305 -1.44 -22.51 11.65
C LEU A 305 -2.47 -23.24 10.78
N GLU A 306 -3.75 -23.05 11.09
CA GLU A 306 -4.87 -23.57 10.31
C GLU A 306 -5.69 -22.43 9.71
N ILE A 307 -5.80 -22.41 8.37
CA ILE A 307 -6.64 -21.50 7.61
C ILE A 307 -7.82 -22.27 7.05
N ASN A 308 -9.03 -21.89 7.46
CA ASN A 308 -10.28 -22.53 7.10
C ASN A 308 -11.03 -21.68 6.07
N LEU A 309 -11.38 -22.28 4.95
CA LEU A 309 -12.18 -21.66 3.90
C LEU A 309 -13.58 -22.27 3.92
N ARG A 310 -14.59 -21.41 4.04
CA ARG A 310 -16.00 -21.82 4.03
C ARG A 310 -16.72 -21.16 2.88
N LEU A 311 -17.56 -21.92 2.19
CA LEU A 311 -18.43 -21.42 1.15
C LEU A 311 -19.83 -21.97 1.35
N ALA A 312 -20.82 -21.09 1.41
CA ALA A 312 -22.24 -21.43 1.32
C ALA A 312 -22.77 -20.95 -0.04
N SER A 313 -22.94 -21.89 -0.97
CA SER A 313 -23.35 -21.59 -2.34
C SER A 313 -24.77 -21.02 -2.43
N SER A 314 -24.98 -20.07 -3.34
CA SER A 314 -26.30 -19.54 -3.66
C SER A 314 -26.92 -20.33 -4.83
N GLY A 315 -28.18 -20.79 -4.68
CA GLY A 315 -28.93 -21.39 -5.79
C GLY A 315 -29.00 -22.93 -5.84
N GLY A 316 -28.78 -23.63 -4.73
CA GLY A 316 -29.00 -25.09 -4.65
C GLY A 316 -28.02 -25.95 -5.46
N ARG A 317 -26.95 -25.34 -5.95
CA ARG A 317 -25.84 -26.02 -6.64
C ARG A 317 -24.84 -26.55 -5.61
N ARG A 318 -23.95 -27.44 -6.05
CA ARG A 318 -22.82 -27.88 -5.23
C ARG A 318 -21.85 -26.71 -5.02
N ALA A 319 -21.38 -26.55 -3.79
CA ALA A 319 -20.34 -25.57 -3.50
C ALA A 319 -19.01 -26.07 -4.05
N ASN A 320 -18.32 -25.20 -4.79
CA ASN A 320 -16.96 -25.48 -5.24
C ASN A 320 -16.05 -24.27 -5.00
N LEU A 321 -14.78 -24.57 -4.75
CA LEU A 321 -13.73 -23.60 -4.59
C LEU A 321 -12.52 -24.07 -5.38
N TRP A 322 -11.85 -23.14 -6.04
CA TRP A 322 -10.52 -23.35 -6.58
C TRP A 322 -9.57 -22.36 -5.90
N THR A 323 -8.43 -22.88 -5.44
CA THR A 323 -7.33 -22.09 -4.91
C THR A 323 -6.15 -22.26 -5.84
N ASP A 324 -5.72 -21.18 -6.47
CA ASP A 324 -4.51 -21.16 -7.31
C ASP A 324 -3.27 -20.90 -6.44
N TYR A 325 -3.42 -20.09 -5.40
CA TYR A 325 -2.30 -19.66 -4.59
C TYR A 325 -2.71 -19.41 -3.14
N MET A 326 -1.90 -19.91 -2.19
CA MET A 326 -2.05 -19.62 -0.76
C MET A 326 -0.71 -19.73 -0.02
N PHE A 327 -0.29 -18.65 0.63
CA PHE A 327 0.87 -18.66 1.52
C PHE A 327 0.60 -18.00 2.86
N PHE A 328 1.46 -18.34 3.80
CA PHE A 328 1.59 -17.63 5.06
C PHE A 328 2.99 -17.01 5.17
N ASN A 329 3.09 -15.68 5.16
CA ASN A 329 4.34 -14.97 5.39
C ASN A 329 4.45 -14.63 6.88
N LEU A 330 5.51 -15.09 7.53
CA LEU A 330 5.89 -14.64 8.86
C LEU A 330 6.96 -13.56 8.74
N TYR A 331 6.73 -12.43 9.40
CA TYR A 331 7.67 -11.33 9.48
C TYR A 331 8.26 -11.30 10.88
N ASN A 332 9.54 -11.64 10.99
CA ASN A 332 10.32 -11.29 12.16
C ASN A 332 10.69 -9.82 12.02
N THR A 333 10.03 -8.98 12.81
CA THR A 333 10.34 -7.55 12.89
C THR A 333 11.28 -7.34 14.07
N SER A 334 12.55 -7.02 13.80
CA SER A 334 13.44 -6.43 14.81
C SER A 334 13.95 -5.10 14.28
N GLY A 335 13.30 -4.01 14.65
CA GLY A 335 13.66 -2.71 14.09
C GLY A 335 12.80 -1.58 14.67
N ALA A 336 13.30 -0.35 14.51
CA ALA A 336 12.59 0.85 14.89
C ALA A 336 11.24 0.93 14.17
N ILE A 337 10.16 1.03 14.94
CA ILE A 337 8.82 1.25 14.41
C ILE A 337 8.76 2.68 13.87
N GLN A 338 8.53 2.83 12.56
CA GLN A 338 8.22 4.12 11.94
C GLN A 338 6.70 4.29 11.97
N VAL A 339 6.19 4.90 13.05
CA VAL A 339 4.77 5.25 13.12
C VAL A 339 4.56 6.62 12.49
N VAL A 340 3.66 6.67 11.52
CA VAL A 340 3.27 7.91 10.84
C VAL A 340 1.92 8.28 11.39
N ARG A 341 1.93 9.18 12.37
CA ARG A 341 0.71 9.68 13.00
C ARG A 341 0.33 11.01 12.37
N GLY A 342 -0.86 11.06 11.77
CA GLY A 342 -1.55 12.32 11.44
C GLY A 342 -1.16 12.99 10.11
N GLY A 343 -0.67 12.24 9.11
CA GLY A 343 -0.36 12.80 7.78
C GLY A 343 -1.42 12.56 6.69
N GLY A 344 -2.31 11.58 6.88
CA GLY A 344 -3.24 11.12 5.84
C GLY A 344 -4.70 11.41 6.17
N GLU A 345 -5.42 11.98 5.21
CA GLU A 345 -6.86 12.19 5.30
C GLU A 345 -7.55 11.62 4.05
N VAL A 346 -8.68 10.95 4.26
CA VAL A 346 -9.59 10.54 3.18
C VAL A 346 -10.85 11.37 3.32
N HIS A 347 -11.18 12.13 2.29
CA HIS A 347 -12.34 13.01 2.30
C HIS A 347 -13.48 12.31 1.57
N VAL A 348 -14.57 12.00 2.25
CA VAL A 348 -15.76 11.45 1.62
C VAL A 348 -16.82 12.53 1.56
N SER A 349 -17.12 13.01 0.36
CA SER A 349 -18.10 14.08 0.16
C SER A 349 -18.99 13.77 -1.05
N ASN A 350 -20.26 14.14 -0.94
CA ASN A 350 -21.15 14.09 -2.10
C ASN A 350 -21.15 15.45 -2.79
N LEU A 351 -20.16 15.70 -3.65
CA LEU A 351 -20.10 16.94 -4.43
C LEU A 351 -21.38 17.19 -5.25
N ALA A 352 -22.13 16.15 -5.64
CA ALA A 352 -23.40 16.34 -6.35
C ALA A 352 -24.45 17.02 -5.46
N LYS A 353 -24.51 16.71 -4.16
CA LYS A 353 -25.38 17.45 -3.21
C LYS A 353 -25.01 18.92 -3.13
N PHE A 354 -23.70 19.22 -3.16
CA PHE A 354 -23.25 20.60 -3.22
C PHE A 354 -23.87 21.27 -4.46
N PHE A 355 -23.69 20.72 -5.66
CA PHE A 355 -24.19 21.39 -6.87
C PHE A 355 -25.72 21.38 -7.07
N ASP A 356 -26.44 20.41 -6.50
CA ASP A 356 -27.90 20.27 -6.63
C ASP A 356 -28.71 21.12 -5.64
N SER A 357 -28.12 21.53 -4.50
CA SER A 357 -28.86 22.28 -3.48
C SER A 357 -28.86 23.81 -3.66
N PHE A 358 -28.26 24.33 -4.73
CA PHE A 358 -28.17 25.78 -4.94
C PHE A 358 -29.29 26.31 -5.83
N GLU A 359 -29.98 27.35 -5.34
CA GLU A 359 -30.79 28.22 -6.20
C GLU A 359 -29.87 28.86 -7.25
N ALA A 360 -29.96 28.35 -8.47
CA ALA A 360 -29.29 28.91 -9.62
C ALA A 360 -30.05 30.18 -10.06
N SER A 361 -29.41 31.34 -9.98
CA SER A 361 -29.94 32.54 -10.61
C SER A 361 -29.33 32.70 -11.99
N LEU A 362 -30.19 32.85 -13.00
CA LEU A 362 -29.74 33.15 -14.36
C LEU A 362 -29.24 34.59 -14.41
N LEU A 363 -27.93 34.79 -14.61
CA LEU A 363 -27.36 36.13 -14.77
C LEU A 363 -27.45 36.62 -16.21
N SER A 364 -27.13 35.74 -17.16
CA SER A 364 -27.09 36.09 -18.58
C SER A 364 -27.43 34.90 -19.44
N ASN A 365 -28.21 35.15 -20.49
CA ASN A 365 -28.55 34.19 -21.53
C ASN A 365 -28.63 34.99 -22.83
N HIS A 366 -27.52 35.07 -23.55
CA HIS A 366 -27.45 35.79 -24.81
C HIS A 366 -26.71 34.94 -25.84
N ASP A 367 -27.18 35.08 -27.08
CA ASP A 367 -26.54 34.47 -28.23
C ASP A 367 -25.76 35.56 -28.96
N TYR A 368 -24.62 35.20 -29.56
CA TYR A 368 -23.85 36.08 -30.45
C TYR A 368 -23.14 35.28 -31.53
N CYS A 369 -22.93 35.90 -32.68
CA CYS A 369 -22.14 35.30 -33.75
C CYS A 369 -20.65 35.38 -33.39
N LEU A 370 -20.01 34.23 -33.20
CA LEU A 370 -18.56 34.15 -32.97
C LEU A 370 -17.78 34.46 -34.27
N ASP A 371 -18.32 33.96 -35.38
CA ASP A 371 -17.85 34.20 -36.74
C ASP A 371 -19.04 34.15 -37.71
N ASN A 372 -18.80 34.30 -39.01
CA ASN A 372 -19.85 34.28 -40.03
C ASN A 372 -20.59 32.95 -40.15
N THR A 373 -20.15 31.88 -39.49
CA THR A 373 -20.69 30.51 -39.59
C THR A 373 -21.07 29.88 -38.25
N THR A 374 -20.81 30.55 -37.13
CA THR A 374 -20.98 29.97 -35.79
C THR A 374 -21.76 30.91 -34.88
N LEU A 375 -22.91 30.45 -34.40
CA LEU A 375 -23.68 31.10 -33.34
C LEU A 375 -23.28 30.49 -32.00
N ARG A 376 -22.78 31.32 -31.09
CA ARG A 376 -22.43 30.93 -29.73
C ARG A 376 -23.51 31.38 -28.77
N LYS A 377 -24.03 30.43 -28.00
CA LYS A 377 -24.92 30.69 -26.87
C LYS A 377 -24.10 30.75 -25.59
N GLU A 378 -24.13 31.88 -24.92
CA GLU A 378 -23.46 32.11 -23.65
C GLU A 378 -24.50 32.15 -22.52
N LEU A 379 -24.51 31.08 -21.73
CA LEU A 379 -25.35 30.95 -20.55
C LEU A 379 -24.49 31.14 -19.30
N THR A 380 -24.66 32.26 -18.61
CA THR A 380 -24.00 32.51 -17.32
C THR A 380 -25.01 32.38 -16.19
N VAL A 381 -24.75 31.44 -15.29
CA VAL A 381 -25.55 31.19 -14.08
C VAL A 381 -24.69 31.53 -12.88
N GLN A 382 -25.25 32.25 -11.91
CA GLN A 382 -24.62 32.43 -10.62
C GLN A 382 -25.15 31.39 -9.65
N LYS A 383 -24.22 30.73 -8.95
CA LYS A 383 -24.51 29.85 -7.83
C LYS A 383 -23.85 30.44 -6.59
N CYS A 384 -24.64 30.72 -5.57
CA CYS A 384 -24.15 31.23 -4.29
C CYS A 384 -24.18 30.12 -3.23
N VAL A 385 -23.09 30.03 -2.46
CA VAL A 385 -22.92 29.16 -1.30
C VAL A 385 -22.62 30.07 -0.13
N ASP A 386 -23.59 30.18 0.78
CA ASP A 386 -23.58 31.16 1.88
C ASP A 386 -23.34 32.60 1.36
N THR A 387 -22.17 33.17 1.59
CA THR A 387 -21.78 34.54 1.16
C THR A 387 -20.90 34.55 -0.09
N LEU A 388 -20.50 33.38 -0.60
CA LEU A 388 -19.61 33.25 -1.75
C LEU A 388 -20.40 32.89 -3.00
N CYS A 389 -20.35 33.74 -4.01
CA CYS A 389 -21.04 33.53 -5.29
C CYS A 389 -20.03 33.21 -6.40
N TYR A 390 -20.32 32.16 -7.17
CA TYR A 390 -19.55 31.71 -8.31
C TYR A 390 -20.37 31.89 -9.59
N ASN A 391 -19.75 32.47 -10.62
CA ASN A 391 -20.35 32.57 -11.94
C ASN A 391 -19.87 31.40 -12.79
N ILE A 392 -20.81 30.58 -13.26
CA ILE A 392 -20.56 29.43 -14.12
C ILE A 392 -21.08 29.79 -15.50
N THR A 393 -20.17 29.90 -16.46
CA THR A 393 -20.50 30.21 -17.86
C THR A 393 -20.40 28.94 -18.70
N LYS A 394 -21.50 28.56 -19.33
CA LYS A 394 -21.57 27.50 -20.34
C LYS A 394 -21.62 28.13 -21.72
N LEU A 395 -20.74 27.69 -22.61
CA LEU A 395 -20.71 28.07 -24.02
C LEU A 395 -21.22 26.90 -24.85
N GLU A 396 -22.18 27.15 -25.73
CA GLU A 396 -22.71 26.17 -26.68
C GLU A 396 -22.62 26.74 -28.09
N ASP A 397 -21.85 26.08 -28.96
CA ASP A 397 -21.61 26.52 -30.33
C ASP A 397 -22.51 25.78 -31.30
N THR A 398 -23.28 26.53 -32.09
CA THR A 398 -24.14 26.01 -33.15
C THR A 398 -23.62 26.46 -34.51
N VAL A 399 -23.39 25.50 -35.40
CA VAL A 399 -22.95 25.79 -36.78
C VAL A 399 -24.13 26.28 -37.60
N CYS A 400 -24.05 27.52 -38.08
CA CYS A 400 -24.99 28.15 -38.97
C CYS A 400 -24.64 27.86 -40.43
N ASN A 401 -25.28 26.85 -41.03
CA ASN A 401 -25.00 26.39 -42.40
C ASN A 401 -25.16 27.46 -43.50
N TYR A 402 -25.94 28.52 -43.25
CA TYR A 402 -26.18 29.61 -44.22
C TYR A 402 -25.64 30.96 -43.75
N GLY A 403 -24.79 30.91 -42.72
CA GLY A 403 -24.17 32.05 -42.09
C GLY A 403 -24.90 32.56 -40.83
N CYS A 404 -24.25 33.42 -40.06
CA CYS A 404 -24.76 34.00 -38.82
C CYS A 404 -25.06 35.50 -39.04
N ASP A 405 -26.23 35.96 -38.59
CA ASP A 405 -26.64 37.37 -38.66
C ASP A 405 -26.10 38.11 -37.43
N THR A 406 -25.05 38.91 -37.60
CA THR A 406 -24.40 39.65 -36.50
C THR A 406 -25.29 40.73 -35.89
N GLU A 407 -26.32 41.22 -36.59
CA GLU A 407 -27.23 42.23 -36.05
C GLU A 407 -28.34 41.59 -35.21
N ARG A 408 -28.79 40.41 -35.62
CA ARG A 408 -29.89 39.69 -34.95
C ARG A 408 -29.43 38.60 -34.00
N ASN A 409 -28.14 38.26 -33.99
CA ASN A 409 -27.55 37.15 -33.26
C ASN A 409 -28.32 35.83 -33.47
N THR A 410 -28.61 35.51 -34.73
CA THR A 410 -29.31 34.26 -35.09
C THR A 410 -28.69 33.64 -36.33
N CYS A 411 -28.80 32.31 -36.48
CA CYS A 411 -28.42 31.66 -37.73
C CYS A 411 -29.35 32.10 -38.86
N LEU A 412 -28.77 32.44 -40.01
CA LEU A 412 -29.52 32.77 -41.21
C LEU A 412 -30.32 31.53 -41.66
N GLU A 413 -31.61 31.72 -41.91
CA GLU A 413 -32.43 30.67 -42.51
C GLU A 413 -31.92 30.30 -43.92
N PRO A 414 -32.15 29.05 -44.36
CA PRO A 414 -31.85 28.63 -45.71
C PRO A 414 -32.43 29.59 -46.77
N PRO A 415 -31.69 29.93 -47.85
CA PRO A 415 -32.15 30.86 -48.88
C PRO A 415 -33.52 30.52 -49.46
N PHE A 416 -33.87 29.24 -49.59
CA PHE A 416 -35.16 28.83 -50.12
C PHE A 416 -36.35 29.20 -49.21
N ILE A 417 -36.17 29.29 -47.89
CA ILE A 417 -37.22 29.77 -46.98
C ILE A 417 -37.44 31.27 -47.19
N ARG A 418 -36.35 32.05 -47.31
CA ARG A 418 -36.41 33.49 -47.62
C ARG A 418 -37.10 33.77 -48.96
N TRP A 419 -36.71 33.03 -50.00
CA TRP A 419 -37.37 33.09 -51.29
C TRP A 419 -38.83 32.60 -51.21
N GLY A 420 -39.12 31.63 -50.35
CA GLY A 420 -40.47 31.15 -50.06
C GLY A 420 -41.38 32.27 -49.56
N TYR A 421 -40.93 33.13 -48.65
CA TYR A 421 -41.70 34.30 -48.20
C TYR A 421 -41.95 35.29 -49.34
N ILE A 422 -40.94 35.57 -50.17
CA ILE A 422 -41.07 36.50 -51.30
C ILE A 422 -42.07 35.95 -52.35
N VAL A 423 -41.91 34.68 -52.73
CA VAL A 423 -42.81 34.01 -53.68
C VAL A 423 -44.21 33.91 -53.10
N GLY A 424 -44.35 33.58 -51.81
CA GLY A 424 -45.62 33.53 -51.10
C GLY A 424 -46.35 34.89 -51.09
N LEU A 425 -45.64 35.97 -50.79
CA LEU A 425 -46.17 37.34 -50.87
C LEU A 425 -46.55 37.72 -52.30
N PHE A 426 -45.77 37.30 -53.30
CA PHE A 426 -46.07 37.56 -54.71
C PHE A 426 -47.34 36.85 -55.17
N ILE A 427 -47.49 35.56 -54.82
CA ILE A 427 -48.70 34.77 -55.11
C ILE A 427 -49.91 35.38 -54.39
N ALA A 428 -49.78 35.73 -53.10
CA ALA A 428 -50.84 36.38 -52.35
C ALA A 428 -51.25 37.71 -53.00
N GLY A 429 -50.27 38.51 -53.45
CA GLY A 429 -50.51 39.74 -54.20
C GLY A 429 -51.28 39.52 -55.51
N ILE A 430 -50.91 38.50 -56.30
CA ILE A 430 -51.64 38.13 -57.52
C ILE A 430 -53.08 37.72 -57.20
N ILE A 431 -53.30 36.91 -56.17
CA ILE A 431 -54.65 36.48 -55.77
C ILE A 431 -55.49 37.69 -55.37
N ILE A 432 -54.95 38.59 -54.54
CA ILE A 432 -55.63 39.83 -54.13
C ILE A 432 -55.96 40.68 -55.37
N PHE A 433 -55.02 40.85 -56.29
CA PHE A 433 -55.23 41.61 -57.53
C PHE A 433 -56.32 41.00 -58.43
N LEU A 434 -56.32 39.68 -58.60
CA LEU A 434 -57.36 38.97 -59.35
C LEU A 434 -58.75 39.11 -58.70
N VAL A 435 -58.81 39.06 -57.37
CA VAL A 435 -60.06 39.31 -56.62
C VAL A 435 -60.55 40.74 -56.84
N ILE A 436 -59.66 41.74 -56.82
CA ILE A 436 -60.00 43.15 -57.09
C ILE A 436 -60.52 43.32 -58.53
N ILE A 437 -59.86 42.75 -59.54
CA ILE A 437 -60.32 42.81 -60.94
C ILE A 437 -61.72 42.19 -61.07
N LYS A 438 -61.93 41.00 -60.47
CA LYS A 438 -63.22 40.32 -60.54
C LYS A 438 -64.33 41.18 -59.92
N LEU A 439 -64.05 41.85 -58.81
CA LEU A 439 -64.98 42.78 -58.16
C LEU A 439 -65.23 44.05 -59.00
N ALA A 440 -64.23 44.53 -59.75
CA ALA A 440 -64.36 45.70 -60.62
C ALA A 440 -65.17 45.43 -61.90
N VAL A 441 -65.08 44.22 -62.47
CA VAL A 441 -65.86 43.80 -63.67
C VAL A 441 -67.34 43.52 -63.34
N LEU A 442 -67.65 43.25 -62.06
CA LEU A 442 -69.01 43.00 -61.58
C LEU A 442 -69.79 44.28 -61.21
N ARG A 443 -69.16 45.45 -61.32
CA ARG A 443 -69.81 46.76 -61.29
C ARG A 443 -69.92 47.30 -62.71
#